data_AF-I1CBR1-F1
#
_entry.id   AF-I1CBR1-F1
#
_cell.length_a   1.000
_cell.length_b   1.000
_cell.length_c   1.000
_cell.angle_alpha   90.00
_cell.angle_beta   90.00
_cell.angle_gamma   90.00
#
_symmetry.space_group_name_H-M   'P 1'
#
loop_
_entity.id
_entity.type
_entity.pdbx_description
1 polymer ?
#
loop_
_entity_poly.entity_id
_entity_poly.type
_entity_poly.pdbx_seq_one_letter_code
_entity_poly.pdbx_strand_id
1 'polypeptide(L)'
;MVSFALKLPYILAAIALVKASHIKGLAPEKQALYQSSSDGTWQCLDGSKVISYSAINDDYCDCPDGSDEPGTSACPNGYFYCENKGHIPAYIKSSAVNDGVCDEACCDGSDEESGQCPNRCQEVGEAYRKNQEIKQRSTEAGLKKKYQWIEEAKAQVTVWQEEKARLEDEIVLKKADVLKFERALKLMENQSKKSKSASNCPSCVEEIATLKHDVSVLQNELETLKGILHDMKRDHNHNFHDMAVKSAISGYDEFLNRYDQLKADIEADLKDIEAKESRFDNKEIDLEEDNESDHAQEDKESTVDILIKKLETILPEVVKTNVLDKLLTSKIPDQDYSYQEGDMEKTREAFEAAESELDRLNSELDTVNEELNFDYGKNREWLKLKDVCIKKDEGE
;
A
#
# COMPACT_ATOMS: atom_id res chain seq x y z
N MET A 1 64.70 -1.19 20.63
CA MET A 1 64.99 -1.81 19.33
C MET A 1 64.73 -3.30 19.41
N VAL A 2 63.58 -3.77 18.91
CA VAL A 2 63.44 -5.16 18.44
C VAL A 2 62.38 -5.14 17.32
N SER A 3 62.83 -5.13 16.06
CA SER A 3 61.96 -5.39 14.91
C SER A 3 62.01 -6.87 14.59
N PHE A 4 60.87 -7.57 14.67
CA PHE A 4 60.73 -8.92 14.16
C PHE A 4 60.36 -8.87 12.67
N ALA A 5 61.31 -9.24 11.81
CA ALA A 5 61.07 -9.48 10.40
C ALA A 5 60.59 -10.93 10.21
N LEU A 6 59.30 -11.12 9.92
CA LEU A 6 58.76 -12.40 9.49
C LEU A 6 59.24 -12.70 8.06
N LYS A 7 60.09 -13.73 7.89
CA LYS A 7 60.40 -14.29 6.57
C LYS A 7 59.45 -15.47 6.32
N LEU A 8 58.47 -15.27 5.43
CA LEU A 8 57.72 -16.38 4.84
C LEU A 8 58.59 -17.08 3.79
N PRO A 9 58.75 -18.42 3.82
CA PRO A 9 59.40 -19.15 2.75
C PRO A 9 58.43 -19.34 1.57
N TYR A 10 58.86 -18.89 0.39
CA TYR A 10 58.24 -19.21 -0.88
C TYR A 10 58.35 -20.73 -1.12
N ILE A 11 57.24 -21.44 -1.04
CA ILE A 11 57.11 -22.80 -1.57
C ILE A 11 56.77 -22.65 -3.06
N LEU A 12 57.78 -22.83 -3.92
CA LEU A 12 57.55 -23.06 -5.35
C LEU A 12 56.91 -24.44 -5.51
N ALA A 13 55.59 -24.49 -5.70
CA ALA A 13 54.92 -25.66 -6.23
C ALA A 13 55.31 -25.82 -7.71
N ALA A 14 56.13 -26.82 -8.01
CA ALA A 14 56.37 -27.26 -9.38
C ALA A 14 55.08 -27.93 -9.89
N ILE A 15 54.24 -27.16 -10.59
CA ILE A 15 53.12 -27.70 -11.36
C ILE A 15 53.75 -28.36 -12.58
N ALA A 16 53.86 -29.70 -12.55
CA ALA A 16 54.07 -30.46 -13.76
C ALA A 16 52.86 -30.20 -14.67
N LEU A 17 53.04 -29.44 -15.75
CA LEU A 17 52.08 -29.41 -16.85
C LEU A 17 52.06 -30.81 -17.47
N VAL A 18 51.18 -31.66 -16.98
CA VAL A 18 50.70 -32.81 -17.75
C VAL A 18 49.99 -32.17 -18.94
N LYS A 19 50.57 -32.27 -20.14
CA LYS A 19 49.85 -32.01 -21.38
C LYS A 19 48.76 -33.08 -21.47
N ALA A 20 47.60 -32.80 -20.89
CA ALA A 20 46.40 -33.56 -21.18
C ALA A 20 46.17 -33.45 -22.69
N SER A 21 46.09 -34.59 -23.37
CA SER A 21 45.66 -34.67 -24.76
C SER A 21 44.32 -33.95 -24.87
N HIS A 22 44.27 -32.92 -25.70
CA HIS A 22 43.04 -32.18 -25.95
C HIS A 22 42.14 -33.03 -26.86
N ILE A 23 40.99 -33.47 -26.34
CA ILE A 23 40.00 -34.27 -27.07
C ILE A 23 39.17 -33.34 -27.95
N LYS A 24 39.14 -33.61 -29.27
CA LYS A 24 38.32 -32.87 -30.25
C LYS A 24 36.83 -32.98 -29.87
N GLY A 25 36.08 -31.89 -30.07
CA GLY A 25 34.63 -31.87 -29.86
C GLY A 25 34.18 -31.85 -28.40
N LEU A 26 35.12 -31.64 -27.46
CA LEU A 26 34.85 -31.63 -26.03
C LEU A 26 35.16 -30.26 -25.40
N ALA A 27 34.22 -29.74 -24.62
CA ALA A 27 34.38 -28.47 -23.94
C ALA A 27 35.57 -28.48 -22.96
N PRO A 28 36.29 -27.35 -22.80
CA PRO A 28 37.48 -27.26 -21.94
C PRO A 28 37.25 -27.79 -20.51
N GLU A 29 36.08 -27.53 -19.93
CA GLU A 29 35.71 -27.99 -18.60
C GLU A 29 35.56 -29.51 -18.46
N LYS A 30 35.31 -30.23 -19.56
CA LYS A 30 35.13 -31.69 -19.57
C LYS A 30 36.41 -32.46 -19.91
N GLN A 31 37.44 -31.79 -20.43
CA GLN A 31 38.71 -32.41 -20.84
C GLN A 31 39.36 -33.25 -19.72
N ALA A 32 39.24 -32.81 -18.47
CA ALA A 32 39.80 -33.52 -17.33
C ALA A 32 39.15 -34.89 -17.06
N LEU A 33 37.95 -35.15 -17.58
CA LEU A 33 37.23 -36.43 -17.43
C LEU A 33 37.78 -37.53 -18.36
N TYR A 34 38.58 -37.16 -19.36
CA TYR A 34 39.06 -38.04 -20.44
C TYR A 34 40.54 -38.37 -20.28
N GLN A 35 40.95 -38.72 -19.06
CA GLN A 35 42.33 -39.12 -18.76
C GLN A 35 42.46 -40.64 -18.85
N SER A 36 43.51 -41.12 -19.53
CA SER A 36 43.83 -42.55 -19.57
C SER A 36 44.21 -43.08 -18.19
N SER A 37 43.71 -44.27 -17.84
CA SER A 37 44.20 -45.05 -16.71
C SER A 37 45.61 -45.58 -16.95
N SER A 38 46.31 -46.02 -15.90
CA SER A 38 47.69 -46.51 -16.01
C SER A 38 47.85 -47.77 -16.86
N ASP A 39 46.76 -48.50 -17.11
CA ASP A 39 46.69 -49.68 -17.97
C ASP A 39 46.26 -49.36 -19.42
N GLY A 40 46.06 -48.09 -19.76
CA GLY A 40 45.65 -47.65 -21.10
C GLY A 40 44.14 -47.76 -21.36
N THR A 41 43.32 -47.92 -20.31
CA THR A 41 41.86 -47.98 -20.41
C THR A 41 41.18 -46.68 -19.96
N TRP A 42 39.93 -46.50 -20.35
CA TRP A 42 39.06 -45.41 -19.92
C TRP A 42 37.63 -45.92 -19.69
N GLN A 43 36.94 -45.35 -18.70
CA GLN A 43 35.59 -45.73 -18.34
C GLN A 43 34.60 -44.73 -18.91
N CYS A 44 33.54 -45.21 -19.58
CA CYS A 44 32.42 -44.38 -20.04
C CYS A 44 31.88 -43.51 -18.89
N LEU A 45 31.38 -42.32 -19.19
CA LEU A 45 30.97 -41.36 -18.15
C LEU A 45 29.75 -41.85 -17.34
N ASP A 46 28.90 -42.67 -17.93
CA ASP A 46 27.79 -43.36 -17.25
C ASP A 46 28.24 -44.58 -16.41
N GLY A 47 29.52 -44.96 -16.46
CA GLY A 47 30.10 -46.10 -15.76
C GLY A 47 29.76 -47.47 -16.36
N SER A 48 29.08 -47.52 -17.50
CA SER A 48 28.53 -48.75 -18.09
C SER A 48 29.58 -49.72 -18.62
N LYS A 49 30.69 -49.19 -19.17
CA LYS A 49 31.73 -49.97 -19.85
C LYS A 49 33.11 -49.35 -19.63
N VAL A 50 34.13 -50.20 -19.64
CA VAL A 50 35.54 -49.80 -19.69
C VAL A 50 36.10 -50.20 -21.05
N ILE A 51 36.65 -49.24 -21.76
CA ILE A 51 37.15 -49.38 -23.13
C ILE A 51 38.63 -49.00 -23.20
N SER A 52 39.29 -49.27 -24.32
CA SER A 52 40.65 -48.79 -24.53
C SER A 52 40.64 -47.26 -24.70
N TYR A 53 41.64 -46.55 -24.17
CA TYR A 53 41.74 -45.10 -24.38
C TYR A 53 41.81 -44.71 -25.86
N SER A 54 42.32 -45.60 -26.72
CA SER A 54 42.36 -45.38 -28.17
C SER A 54 41.01 -45.50 -28.86
N ALA A 55 39.98 -45.98 -28.16
CA ALA A 55 38.61 -46.06 -28.66
C ALA A 55 37.81 -44.76 -28.41
N ILE A 56 38.46 -43.70 -27.92
CA ILE A 56 37.86 -42.37 -27.87
C ILE A 56 38.07 -41.69 -29.23
N ASN A 57 36.97 -41.25 -29.85
CA ASN A 57 36.93 -40.66 -31.19
C ASN A 57 37.52 -41.60 -32.27
N ASP A 58 37.18 -42.89 -32.22
CA ASP A 58 37.63 -43.89 -33.20
C ASP A 58 36.60 -44.17 -34.30
N ASP A 59 35.52 -43.39 -34.33
CA ASP A 59 34.40 -43.51 -35.27
C ASP A 59 33.55 -44.78 -35.05
N TYR A 60 33.57 -45.32 -33.83
CA TYR A 60 32.72 -46.43 -33.41
C TYR A 60 32.06 -46.16 -32.05
N CYS A 61 30.74 -46.33 -31.97
CA CYS A 61 30.01 -46.07 -30.74
C CYS A 61 30.08 -47.26 -29.76
N ASP A 62 31.02 -47.20 -28.83
CA ASP A 62 31.29 -48.18 -27.79
C ASP A 62 30.53 -47.92 -26.47
N CYS A 63 30.31 -46.65 -26.10
CA CYS A 63 29.56 -46.30 -24.88
C CYS A 63 28.08 -46.04 -25.18
N PRO A 64 27.14 -46.62 -24.39
CA PRO A 64 25.70 -46.37 -24.53
C PRO A 64 25.29 -44.90 -24.36
N ASP A 65 26.04 -44.13 -23.57
CA ASP A 65 25.84 -42.69 -23.36
C ASP A 65 26.49 -41.82 -24.46
N GLY A 66 27.27 -42.43 -25.36
CA GLY A 66 28.01 -41.76 -26.42
C GLY A 66 29.18 -40.90 -25.95
N SER A 67 29.64 -41.10 -24.72
CA SER A 67 30.73 -40.31 -24.14
C SER A 67 32.09 -40.60 -24.76
N ASP A 68 32.27 -41.71 -25.44
CA ASP A 68 33.48 -42.07 -26.19
C ASP A 68 33.68 -41.28 -27.49
N GLU A 69 32.61 -40.75 -28.09
CA GLU A 69 32.65 -40.10 -29.41
C GLU A 69 32.25 -38.60 -29.38
N PRO A 70 32.89 -37.74 -28.58
CA PRO A 70 32.59 -36.30 -28.57
C PRO A 70 33.04 -35.56 -29.84
N GLY A 71 33.95 -36.14 -30.61
CA GLY A 71 34.62 -35.55 -31.77
C GLY A 71 34.21 -36.12 -33.13
N THR A 72 33.29 -37.08 -33.16
CA THR A 72 32.83 -37.80 -34.37
C THR A 72 31.29 -37.87 -34.42
N SER A 73 30.77 -38.48 -35.49
CA SER A 73 29.33 -38.70 -35.70
C SER A 73 28.84 -40.11 -35.35
N ALA A 74 29.71 -40.97 -34.79
CA ALA A 74 29.43 -42.38 -34.60
C ALA A 74 28.32 -42.67 -33.58
N CYS A 75 28.17 -41.84 -32.54
CA CYS A 75 27.13 -42.00 -31.53
C CYS A 75 25.88 -41.11 -31.79
N PRO A 76 24.66 -41.68 -31.82
CA PRO A 76 23.45 -40.95 -32.19
C PRO A 76 22.98 -39.92 -31.15
N ASN A 77 23.40 -40.06 -29.89
CA ASN A 77 23.02 -39.18 -28.79
C ASN A 77 24.14 -38.18 -28.44
N GLY A 78 25.22 -38.14 -29.22
CA GLY A 78 26.37 -37.30 -28.95
C GLY A 78 26.14 -35.83 -29.33
N TYR A 79 26.96 -34.97 -28.72
CA TYR A 79 27.06 -33.55 -29.05
C TYR A 79 28.51 -33.17 -29.23
N PHE A 80 28.79 -32.42 -30.28
CA PHE A 80 30.11 -31.89 -30.59
C PHE A 80 30.22 -30.44 -30.13
N TYR A 81 31.29 -30.11 -29.43
CA TYR A 81 31.58 -28.77 -28.95
C TYR A 81 32.48 -28.00 -29.94
N CYS A 82 31.96 -26.88 -30.44
CA CYS A 82 32.71 -25.89 -31.20
C CYS A 82 33.23 -24.79 -30.26
N GLU A 83 34.55 -24.60 -30.22
CA GLU A 83 35.18 -23.63 -29.33
C GLU A 83 34.89 -22.20 -29.78
N ASN A 84 34.74 -21.98 -31.10
CA ASN A 84 34.34 -20.72 -31.71
C ASN A 84 35.15 -19.51 -31.21
N LYS A 85 36.49 -19.63 -31.17
CA LYS A 85 37.36 -18.57 -30.63
C LYS A 85 37.05 -17.20 -31.26
N GLY A 86 36.76 -16.21 -30.42
CA GLY A 86 36.38 -14.86 -30.86
C GLY A 86 34.86 -14.66 -31.02
N HIS A 87 34.08 -15.73 -30.89
CA HIS A 87 32.62 -15.75 -30.81
C HIS A 87 32.15 -16.60 -29.60
N ILE A 88 30.87 -16.98 -29.58
CA ILE A 88 30.25 -17.76 -28.51
C ILE A 88 30.42 -19.25 -28.83
N PRO A 89 30.89 -20.08 -27.87
CA PRO A 89 30.99 -21.52 -28.07
C PRO A 89 29.60 -22.14 -28.22
N ALA A 90 29.51 -23.22 -29.00
CA ALA A 90 28.25 -23.87 -29.29
C ALA A 90 28.37 -25.39 -29.25
N TYR A 91 27.22 -26.04 -29.10
CA TYR A 91 27.10 -27.48 -29.26
C TYR A 91 26.25 -27.77 -30.49
N ILE A 92 26.74 -28.66 -31.34
CA ILE A 92 26.01 -29.22 -32.48
C ILE A 92 25.74 -30.70 -32.20
N LYS A 93 24.81 -31.29 -32.94
CA LYS A 93 24.55 -32.73 -32.84
C LYS A 93 25.71 -33.50 -33.48
N SER A 94 26.07 -34.65 -32.92
CA SER A 94 27.09 -35.52 -33.53
C SER A 94 26.80 -35.87 -34.98
N SER A 95 25.52 -35.97 -35.39
CA SER A 95 25.13 -36.22 -36.78
C SER A 95 25.58 -35.16 -37.80
N ALA A 96 25.94 -33.96 -37.34
CA ALA A 96 26.39 -32.85 -38.19
C ALA A 96 27.93 -32.74 -38.23
N VAL A 97 28.65 -33.71 -37.63
CA VAL A 97 30.11 -33.75 -37.68
C VAL A 97 30.54 -34.56 -38.91
N ASN A 98 31.37 -33.94 -39.77
CA ASN A 98 31.83 -34.49 -41.05
C ASN A 98 30.68 -34.91 -41.98
N ASP A 99 29.58 -34.14 -42.00
CA ASP A 99 28.43 -34.40 -42.89
C ASP A 99 28.56 -33.66 -44.25
N GLY A 100 29.63 -32.89 -44.43
CA GLY A 100 29.94 -32.09 -45.61
C GLY A 100 29.27 -30.72 -45.64
N VAL A 101 28.62 -30.29 -44.55
CA VAL A 101 27.91 -29.02 -44.43
C VAL A 101 28.49 -28.21 -43.27
N CYS A 102 28.96 -26.98 -43.55
CA CYS A 102 29.45 -26.09 -42.51
C CYS A 102 28.31 -25.56 -41.63
N ASP A 103 28.25 -26.00 -40.37
CA ASP A 103 27.21 -25.59 -39.44
C ASP A 103 27.26 -24.08 -39.11
N GLU A 104 26.09 -23.45 -38.98
CA GLU A 104 25.99 -22.04 -38.56
C GLU A 104 26.45 -21.82 -37.12
N ALA A 105 26.17 -22.78 -36.25
CA ALA A 105 26.59 -22.74 -34.86
C ALA A 105 28.11 -22.98 -34.70
N CYS A 106 28.76 -23.63 -35.66
CA CYS A 106 30.21 -23.91 -35.66
C CYS A 106 30.96 -22.91 -36.55
N CYS A 107 31.10 -21.66 -36.10
CA CYS A 107 31.76 -20.63 -36.90
C CYS A 107 33.26 -20.91 -37.14
N ASP A 108 33.89 -21.77 -36.34
CA ASP A 108 35.30 -22.09 -36.47
C ASP A 108 35.58 -23.17 -37.53
N GLY A 109 34.52 -23.83 -38.02
CA GLY A 109 34.59 -24.91 -39.02
C GLY A 109 35.18 -26.21 -38.48
N SER A 110 35.15 -26.42 -37.16
CA SER A 110 35.73 -27.61 -36.52
C SER A 110 34.86 -28.86 -36.59
N ASP A 111 33.60 -28.68 -36.96
CA ASP A 111 32.61 -29.70 -37.32
C ASP A 111 33.08 -30.54 -38.51
N GLU A 112 33.69 -29.90 -39.51
CA GLU A 112 34.15 -30.54 -40.73
C GLU A 112 35.67 -30.79 -40.76
N GLU A 113 36.13 -31.54 -41.76
CA GLU A 113 37.56 -31.78 -41.96
C GLU A 113 38.31 -30.47 -42.29
N SER A 114 39.57 -30.39 -41.86
CA SER A 114 40.42 -29.22 -42.05
C SER A 114 40.48 -28.79 -43.52
N GLY A 115 40.00 -27.58 -43.81
CA GLY A 115 40.01 -26.98 -45.15
C GLY A 115 38.69 -27.05 -45.91
N GLN A 116 37.67 -27.76 -45.39
CA GLN A 116 36.33 -27.78 -45.99
C GLN A 116 35.51 -26.54 -45.60
N CYS A 117 35.62 -26.11 -44.33
CA CYS A 117 34.90 -24.95 -43.81
C CYS A 117 35.85 -23.81 -43.39
N PRO A 118 35.60 -22.56 -43.84
CA PRO A 118 36.41 -21.42 -43.42
C PRO A 118 36.04 -20.96 -42.01
N ASN A 119 37.04 -20.56 -41.22
CA ASN A 119 36.79 -19.94 -39.92
C ASN A 119 36.23 -18.51 -40.11
N ARG A 120 34.96 -18.32 -39.74
CA ARG A 120 34.22 -17.06 -39.80
C ARG A 120 33.94 -16.45 -38.42
N CYS A 121 34.53 -16.99 -37.35
CA CYS A 121 34.22 -16.56 -35.99
C CYS A 121 34.57 -15.10 -35.70
N GLN A 122 35.63 -14.58 -36.33
CA GLN A 122 36.00 -13.19 -36.14
C GLN A 122 34.92 -12.24 -36.67
N GLU A 123 34.44 -12.46 -37.90
CA GLU A 123 33.41 -11.63 -38.55
C GLU A 123 32.08 -11.73 -37.80
N VAL A 124 31.62 -12.96 -37.52
CA VAL A 124 30.36 -13.21 -36.81
C VAL A 124 30.44 -12.66 -35.38
N GLY A 125 31.59 -12.81 -34.71
CA GLY A 125 31.83 -12.27 -33.38
C GLY A 125 31.82 -10.74 -33.34
N GLU A 126 32.43 -10.07 -34.32
CA GLU A 126 32.40 -8.60 -34.44
C GLU A 126 30.98 -8.08 -34.69
N ALA A 127 30.24 -8.69 -35.61
CA ALA A 127 28.85 -8.34 -35.89
C ALA A 127 27.96 -8.55 -34.65
N TYR A 128 28.14 -9.66 -33.93
CA TYR A 128 27.43 -9.95 -32.69
C TYR A 128 27.69 -8.88 -31.63
N ARG A 129 28.96 -8.54 -31.35
CA ARG A 129 29.32 -7.53 -30.35
C ARG A 129 28.72 -6.16 -30.69
N LYS A 130 28.81 -5.73 -31.95
CA LYS A 130 28.20 -4.47 -32.40
C LYS A 130 26.68 -4.45 -32.18
N ASN A 131 25.99 -5.55 -32.48
CA ASN A 131 24.55 -5.66 -32.23
C ASN A 131 24.22 -5.67 -30.73
N GLN A 132 25.04 -6.31 -29.90
CA GLN A 132 24.88 -6.28 -28.44
C GLN A 132 25.08 -4.87 -27.88
N GLU A 133 26.08 -4.13 -28.35
CA GLU A 133 26.30 -2.74 -27.94
C GLU A 133 25.12 -1.82 -28.28
N ILE A 134 24.53 -1.99 -29.48
CA ILE A 134 23.34 -1.23 -29.89
C ILE A 134 22.16 -1.57 -28.98
N LYS A 135 21.90 -2.86 -28.74
CA LYS A 135 20.82 -3.32 -27.85
C LYS A 135 21.03 -2.84 -26.43
N GLN A 136 22.25 -2.94 -25.91
CA GLN A 136 22.61 -2.47 -24.58
C GLN A 136 22.39 -0.97 -24.45
N ARG A 137 22.89 -0.16 -25.40
CA ARG A 137 22.68 1.29 -25.40
C ARG A 137 21.20 1.67 -25.44
N SER A 138 20.42 1.00 -26.28
CA SER A 138 18.96 1.22 -26.35
C SER A 138 18.26 0.84 -25.04
N THR A 139 18.68 -0.27 -24.43
CA THR A 139 18.12 -0.76 -23.16
C THR A 139 18.49 0.17 -22.00
N GLU A 140 19.73 0.62 -21.91
CA GLU A 140 20.20 1.58 -20.91
C GLU A 140 19.46 2.93 -21.03
N ALA A 141 19.27 3.43 -22.26
CA ALA A 141 18.48 4.64 -22.50
C ALA A 141 17.02 4.45 -22.06
N GLY A 142 16.40 3.31 -22.38
CA GLY A 142 15.05 2.96 -21.94
C GLY A 142 14.92 2.83 -20.42
N LEU A 143 15.87 2.16 -19.77
CA LEU A 143 15.90 2.01 -18.30
C LEU A 143 16.06 3.35 -17.60
N LYS A 144 16.94 4.23 -18.11
CA LYS A 144 17.10 5.59 -17.55
C LYS A 144 15.78 6.36 -17.61
N LYS A 145 15.05 6.28 -18.72
CA LYS A 145 13.72 6.91 -18.85
C LYS A 145 12.68 6.27 -17.93
N LYS A 146 12.67 4.94 -17.81
CA LYS A 146 11.81 4.22 -16.87
C LYS A 146 12.02 4.71 -15.43
N TYR A 147 13.27 4.82 -14.97
CA TYR A 147 13.54 5.31 -13.62
C TYR A 147 13.10 6.76 -13.42
N GLN A 148 13.29 7.62 -14.42
CA GLN A 148 12.76 8.99 -14.36
C GLN A 148 11.24 9.00 -14.18
N TRP A 149 10.51 8.18 -14.95
CA TRP A 149 9.05 8.10 -14.84
C TRP A 149 8.57 7.52 -13.52
N ILE A 150 9.30 6.56 -12.94
CA ILE A 150 8.97 6.01 -11.62
C ILE A 150 9.09 7.10 -10.55
N GLU A 151 10.14 7.92 -10.57
CA GLU A 151 10.32 8.99 -9.60
C GLU A 151 9.27 10.10 -9.77
N GLU A 152 8.96 10.50 -11.00
CA GLU A 152 7.85 11.42 -11.28
C GLU A 152 6.51 10.85 -10.82
N ALA A 153 6.27 9.55 -11.02
CA ALA A 153 5.04 8.90 -10.61
C ALA A 153 4.90 8.85 -9.09
N LYS A 154 5.98 8.58 -8.35
CA LYS A 154 5.97 8.65 -6.88
C LYS A 154 5.58 10.03 -6.39
N ALA A 155 6.18 11.08 -6.96
CA ALA A 155 5.84 12.45 -6.59
C ALA A 155 4.36 12.77 -6.85
N GLN A 156 3.81 12.36 -8.00
CA GLN A 156 2.40 12.55 -8.32
C GLN A 156 1.46 11.79 -7.37
N VAL A 157 1.83 10.57 -6.98
CA VAL A 157 1.06 9.78 -6.01
C VAL A 157 1.05 10.42 -4.64
N THR A 158 2.18 10.99 -4.18
CA THR A 158 2.21 11.75 -2.92
C THR A 158 1.22 12.93 -2.99
N VAL A 159 1.21 13.69 -4.08
CA VAL A 159 0.27 14.80 -4.27
C VAL A 159 -1.19 14.31 -4.23
N TRP A 160 -1.51 13.20 -4.88
CA TRP A 160 -2.86 12.63 -4.83
C TRP A 160 -3.25 12.10 -3.44
N GLN A 161 -2.30 11.57 -2.67
CA GLN A 161 -2.55 11.15 -1.29
C GLN A 161 -2.83 12.34 -0.37
N GLU A 162 -2.09 13.43 -0.53
CA GLU A 162 -2.33 14.69 0.20
C GLU A 162 -3.69 15.31 -0.19
N GLU A 163 -4.01 15.32 -1.48
CA GLU A 163 -5.29 15.79 -2.01
C GLU A 163 -6.46 14.97 -1.45
N LYS A 164 -6.32 13.64 -1.46
CA LYS A 164 -7.30 12.72 -0.87
C LYS A 164 -7.54 13.05 0.61
N ALA A 165 -6.48 13.19 1.40
CA ALA A 165 -6.60 13.52 2.82
C ALA A 165 -7.30 14.86 3.04
N ARG A 166 -6.97 15.88 2.23
CA ARG A 166 -7.63 17.19 2.29
C ARG A 166 -9.12 17.10 1.98
N LEU A 167 -9.49 16.38 0.92
CA LEU A 167 -10.88 16.17 0.54
C LEU A 167 -11.65 15.40 1.62
N GLU A 168 -11.06 14.36 2.19
CA GLU A 168 -11.64 13.60 3.31
C GLU A 168 -11.93 14.51 4.53
N ASP A 169 -10.98 15.37 4.90
CA ASP A 169 -11.16 16.34 5.99
C ASP A 169 -12.28 17.36 5.69
N GLU A 170 -12.34 17.89 4.46
CA GLU A 170 -13.36 18.86 4.05
C GLU A 170 -14.77 18.23 4.01
N ILE A 171 -14.88 17.00 3.53
CA ILE A 171 -16.12 16.20 3.52
C ILE A 171 -16.64 16.02 4.94
N VAL A 172 -15.78 15.72 5.92
CA VAL A 172 -16.19 15.57 7.32
C VAL A 172 -16.80 16.87 7.86
N LEU A 173 -16.17 18.02 7.56
CA LEU A 173 -16.68 19.33 7.99
C LEU A 173 -18.02 19.66 7.33
N LYS A 174 -18.15 19.49 6.01
CA LYS A 174 -19.39 19.74 5.28
C LYS A 174 -20.51 18.82 5.71
N LYS A 175 -20.22 17.56 6.01
CA LYS A 175 -21.19 16.62 6.56
C LYS A 175 -21.71 17.06 7.93
N ALA A 176 -20.86 17.67 8.77
CA ALA A 176 -21.30 18.25 10.03
C ALA A 176 -22.25 19.45 9.83
N ASP A 177 -21.96 20.31 8.85
CA ASP A 177 -22.85 21.44 8.47
C ASP A 177 -24.20 20.94 7.96
N VAL A 178 -24.22 19.94 7.08
CA VAL A 178 -25.46 19.30 6.58
C VAL A 178 -26.29 18.75 7.75
N LEU A 179 -25.68 18.02 8.69
CA LEU A 179 -26.36 17.51 9.88
C LEU A 179 -26.91 18.64 10.77
N LYS A 180 -26.19 19.76 10.88
CA LYS A 180 -26.63 20.95 11.63
C LYS A 180 -27.87 21.56 10.99
N PHE A 181 -27.86 21.79 9.68
CA PHE A 181 -28.99 22.34 8.96
C PHE A 181 -30.20 21.38 8.96
N GLU A 182 -29.97 20.07 8.82
CA GLU A 182 -31.01 19.05 8.90
C GLU A 182 -31.74 19.07 10.26
N ARG A 183 -30.97 19.17 11.36
CA ARG A 183 -31.56 19.31 12.71
C ARG A 183 -32.35 20.60 12.86
N ALA A 184 -31.83 21.72 12.35
CA ALA A 184 -32.52 23.01 12.39
C ALA A 184 -33.87 22.95 11.65
N LEU A 185 -33.89 22.37 10.45
CA LEU A 185 -35.12 22.16 9.67
C LEU A 185 -36.13 21.29 10.41
N LYS A 186 -35.70 20.15 10.98
CA LYS A 186 -36.57 19.27 11.78
C LYS A 186 -37.19 19.97 12.99
N LEU A 187 -36.40 20.78 13.70
CA LEU A 187 -36.89 21.57 14.84
C LEU A 187 -37.93 22.60 14.41
N MET A 188 -37.66 23.35 13.34
CA MET A 188 -38.58 24.36 12.80
C MET A 188 -39.88 23.72 12.27
N GLU A 189 -39.82 22.57 11.58
CA GLU A 189 -41.02 21.83 11.15
C GLU A 189 -41.88 21.38 12.33
N ASN A 190 -41.26 20.89 13.40
CA ASN A 190 -41.96 20.47 14.61
C ASN A 190 -42.59 21.66 15.35
N GLN A 191 -41.94 22.82 15.36
CA GLN A 191 -42.50 24.06 15.91
C GLN A 191 -43.69 24.59 15.10
N SER A 192 -43.64 24.51 13.77
CA SER A 192 -44.76 24.86 12.89
C SER A 192 -45.99 23.96 13.13
N LYS A 193 -45.77 22.68 13.46
CA LYS A 193 -46.84 21.75 13.88
C LYS A 193 -47.41 22.07 15.27
N LYS A 194 -46.61 22.66 16.18
CA LYS A 194 -47.01 23.03 17.54
C LYS A 194 -47.86 24.33 17.64
N SER A 195 -47.87 25.20 16.62
CA SER A 195 -48.66 26.46 16.68
C SER A 195 -50.19 26.30 16.62
N LYS A 196 -50.70 25.07 16.47
CA LYS A 196 -52.14 24.76 16.49
C LYS A 196 -52.69 24.22 17.83
N SER A 197 -51.90 24.20 18.90
CA SER A 197 -52.36 23.73 20.21
C SER A 197 -51.60 24.40 21.35
N ALA A 198 -52.10 25.53 21.83
CA ALA A 198 -51.62 26.16 23.06
C ALA A 198 -52.67 26.04 24.16
N SER A 199 -52.47 25.13 25.11
CA SER A 199 -52.79 25.34 26.53
C SER A 199 -52.32 24.15 27.36
N ASN A 200 -51.73 24.46 28.52
CA ASN A 200 -51.03 23.60 29.47
C ASN A 200 -49.72 22.99 28.95
N CYS A 201 -48.74 22.88 29.84
CA CYS A 201 -47.49 22.17 29.58
C CYS A 201 -47.46 20.78 30.23
N PRO A 202 -48.24 19.78 29.74
CA PRO A 202 -47.89 18.38 29.87
C PRO A 202 -46.65 18.03 29.04
N SER A 203 -46.37 18.82 27.99
CA SER A 203 -45.27 18.61 27.04
C SER A 203 -43.87 18.71 27.67
N CYS A 204 -43.65 19.50 28.73
CA CYS A 204 -42.35 19.56 29.39
C CYS A 204 -42.06 18.27 30.18
N VAL A 205 -43.09 17.65 30.75
CA VAL A 205 -42.95 16.35 31.44
C VAL A 205 -42.67 15.24 30.42
N GLU A 206 -43.34 15.27 29.26
CA GLU A 206 -43.11 14.29 28.18
C GLU A 206 -41.76 14.49 27.48
N GLU A 207 -41.33 15.74 27.23
CA GLU A 207 -40.00 16.04 26.71
C GLU A 207 -38.89 15.64 27.71
N ILE A 208 -39.04 15.95 28.99
CA ILE A 208 -38.10 15.49 30.04
C ILE A 208 -38.06 13.96 30.12
N ALA A 209 -39.20 13.28 30.00
CA ALA A 209 -39.25 11.81 29.97
C ALA A 209 -38.54 11.23 28.74
N THR A 210 -38.71 11.83 27.55
CA THR A 210 -38.00 11.42 26.33
C THR A 210 -36.50 11.69 26.42
N LEU A 211 -36.10 12.86 26.91
CA LEU A 211 -34.69 13.20 27.15
C LEU A 211 -34.04 12.27 28.17
N LYS A 212 -34.76 11.90 29.23
CA LYS A 212 -34.29 10.92 30.22
C LYS A 212 -34.13 9.52 29.60
N HIS A 213 -35.06 9.13 28.73
CA HIS A 213 -34.95 7.88 27.98
C HIS A 213 -33.74 7.89 27.03
N ASP A 214 -33.55 8.97 26.27
CA ASP A 214 -32.43 9.13 25.34
C ASP A 214 -31.08 9.13 26.07
N VAL A 215 -30.98 9.81 27.22
CA VAL A 215 -29.78 9.76 28.09
C VAL A 215 -29.51 8.34 28.57
N SER A 216 -30.55 7.57 28.94
CA SER A 216 -30.39 6.18 29.36
C SER A 216 -29.95 5.26 28.21
N VAL A 217 -30.49 5.46 27.00
CA VAL A 217 -30.08 4.72 25.81
C VAL A 217 -28.62 5.01 25.46
N LEU A 218 -28.24 6.29 25.42
CA LEU A 218 -26.87 6.72 25.15
C LEU A 218 -25.87 6.20 26.19
N GLN A 219 -26.24 6.15 27.47
CA GLN A 219 -25.42 5.53 28.51
C GLN A 219 -25.16 4.03 28.23
N ASN A 220 -26.18 3.31 27.76
CA ASN A 220 -26.06 1.87 27.46
C ASN A 220 -25.22 1.61 26.19
N GLU A 221 -25.40 2.43 25.15
CA GLU A 221 -24.57 2.37 23.94
C GLU A 221 -23.09 2.67 24.25
N LEU A 222 -22.84 3.65 25.12
CA LEU A 222 -21.50 4.03 25.50
C LEU A 222 -20.82 2.96 26.37
N GLU A 223 -21.56 2.28 27.26
CA GLU A 223 -21.04 1.12 27.99
C GLU A 223 -20.75 -0.07 27.05
N THR A 224 -21.57 -0.27 26.00
CA THR A 224 -21.32 -1.26 24.95
C THR A 224 -20.03 -0.95 24.18
N LEU A 225 -19.85 0.31 23.77
CA LEU A 225 -18.64 0.78 23.07
C LEU A 225 -17.39 0.62 23.94
N LYS A 226 -17.49 0.95 25.24
CA LYS A 226 -16.44 0.72 26.23
C LYS A 226 -16.08 -0.77 26.31
N GLY A 227 -17.06 -1.67 26.29
CA GLY A 227 -16.83 -3.11 26.24
C GLY A 227 -16.02 -3.55 25.01
N ILE A 228 -16.41 -3.08 23.82
CA ILE A 228 -15.72 -3.38 22.56
C ILE A 228 -14.26 -2.89 22.59
N LEU A 229 -14.04 -1.65 23.05
CA LEU A 229 -12.70 -1.07 23.14
C LEU A 229 -11.85 -1.74 24.22
N HIS A 230 -12.46 -2.18 25.32
CA HIS A 230 -11.78 -2.99 26.34
C HIS A 230 -11.32 -4.34 25.78
N ASP A 231 -12.18 -5.05 25.04
CA ASP A 231 -11.82 -6.31 24.39
C ASP A 231 -10.74 -6.10 23.33
N MET A 232 -10.83 -5.03 22.54
CA MET A 232 -9.77 -4.64 21.59
C MET A 232 -8.44 -4.39 22.31
N LYS A 233 -8.44 -3.67 23.45
CA LYS A 233 -7.23 -3.46 24.25
C LYS A 233 -6.66 -4.76 24.82
N ARG A 234 -7.52 -5.66 25.34
CA ARG A 234 -7.08 -6.94 25.94
C ARG A 234 -6.53 -7.89 24.88
N ASP A 235 -7.23 -8.03 23.77
CA ASP A 235 -7.03 -9.12 22.81
C ASP A 235 -6.21 -8.68 21.57
N HIS A 236 -5.69 -7.45 21.53
CA HIS A 236 -4.83 -7.02 20.43
C HIS A 236 -3.51 -7.82 20.35
N ASN A 237 -3.03 -8.01 19.12
CA ASN A 237 -1.77 -8.71 18.87
C ASN A 237 -0.57 -7.80 19.17
N HIS A 238 0.08 -8.04 20.31
CA HIS A 238 1.19 -7.22 20.81
C HIS A 238 2.46 -7.34 19.95
N ASN A 239 2.56 -8.33 19.06
CA ASN A 239 3.71 -8.51 18.19
C ASN A 239 3.69 -7.52 17.00
N PHE A 240 2.51 -7.02 16.64
CA PHE A 240 2.35 -5.98 15.62
C PHE A 240 2.42 -4.59 16.26
N HIS A 241 3.47 -3.85 15.94
CA HIS A 241 3.71 -2.50 16.45
C HIS A 241 2.92 -1.44 15.67
N ASP A 242 1.61 -1.67 15.52
CA ASP A 242 0.74 -0.72 14.83
C ASP A 242 0.56 0.55 15.68
N MET A 243 0.97 1.70 15.12
CA MET A 243 0.93 2.98 15.81
C MET A 243 -0.49 3.51 15.99
N ALA A 244 -1.42 3.18 15.09
CA ALA A 244 -2.82 3.55 15.21
C ALA A 244 -3.50 2.77 16.34
N VAL A 245 -3.22 1.47 16.45
CA VAL A 245 -3.74 0.63 17.56
C VAL A 245 -3.21 1.12 18.91
N LYS A 246 -1.93 1.48 18.99
CA LYS A 246 -1.35 2.05 20.22
C LYS A 246 -1.95 3.42 20.58
N SER A 247 -2.15 4.28 19.59
CA SER A 247 -2.79 5.58 19.80
C SER A 247 -4.25 5.43 20.26
N ALA A 248 -5.00 4.50 19.67
CA ALA A 248 -6.37 4.19 20.06
C ALA A 248 -6.46 3.63 21.49
N ILE A 249 -5.56 2.72 21.89
CA ILE A 249 -5.49 2.19 23.26
C ILE A 249 -5.15 3.30 24.26
N SER A 250 -4.18 4.16 23.94
CA SER A 250 -3.81 5.29 24.80
C SER A 250 -4.96 6.28 24.96
N GLY A 251 -5.68 6.59 23.87
CA GLY A 251 -6.87 7.45 23.92
C GLY A 251 -8.01 6.84 24.72
N TYR A 252 -8.19 5.51 24.63
CA TYR A 252 -9.17 4.78 25.43
C TYR A 252 -8.85 4.84 26.94
N ASP A 253 -7.58 4.70 27.32
CA ASP A 253 -7.15 4.82 28.72
C ASP A 253 -7.36 6.22 29.30
N GLU A 254 -7.09 7.24 28.49
CA GLU A 254 -7.37 8.63 28.87
C GLU A 254 -8.88 8.89 29.01
N PHE A 255 -9.68 8.31 28.11
CA PHE A 255 -11.14 8.37 28.18
C PHE A 255 -11.68 7.71 29.45
N LEU A 256 -11.18 6.53 29.84
CA LEU A 256 -11.64 5.82 31.04
C LEU A 256 -11.48 6.66 32.32
N ASN A 257 -10.34 7.36 32.46
CA ASN A 257 -10.09 8.22 33.62
C ASN A 257 -11.11 9.36 33.76
N ARG A 258 -11.62 9.88 32.64
CA ARG A 258 -12.66 10.92 32.63
C ARG A 258 -14.07 10.35 32.71
N TYR A 259 -14.28 9.17 32.13
CA TYR A 259 -15.60 8.56 32.03
C TYR A 259 -16.19 8.24 33.40
N ASP A 260 -15.39 7.78 34.36
CA ASP A 260 -15.89 7.47 35.71
C ASP A 260 -16.40 8.73 36.43
N GLN A 261 -15.73 9.87 36.24
CA GLN A 261 -16.18 11.17 36.77
C GLN A 261 -17.44 11.65 36.05
N LEU A 262 -17.45 11.61 34.72
CA LEU A 262 -18.60 12.02 33.91
C LEU A 262 -19.85 11.18 34.21
N LYS A 263 -19.70 9.88 34.41
CA LYS A 263 -20.79 8.97 34.77
C LYS A 263 -21.39 9.33 36.13
N ALA A 264 -20.55 9.64 37.11
CA ALA A 264 -20.99 10.07 38.43
C ALA A 264 -21.75 11.40 38.38
N ASP A 265 -21.28 12.36 37.59
CA ASP A 265 -21.94 13.66 37.40
C ASP A 265 -23.30 13.51 36.71
N ILE A 266 -23.40 12.70 35.64
CA ILE A 266 -24.68 12.43 34.96
C ILE A 266 -25.66 11.74 35.90
N GLU A 267 -25.20 10.79 36.73
CA GLU A 267 -26.08 10.13 37.70
C GLU A 267 -26.55 11.08 38.81
N ALA A 268 -25.70 12.03 39.23
CA ALA A 268 -26.07 13.08 40.18
C ALA A 268 -27.11 14.06 39.58
N ASP A 269 -26.92 14.48 38.33
CA ASP A 269 -27.84 15.36 37.61
C ASP A 269 -29.21 14.68 37.39
N LEU A 270 -29.23 13.39 37.03
CA LEU A 270 -30.48 12.61 36.91
C LEU A 270 -31.24 12.50 38.24
N LYS A 271 -30.53 12.34 39.37
CA LYS A 271 -31.13 12.33 40.72
C LYS A 271 -31.69 13.70 41.12
N ASP A 272 -31.02 14.79 40.75
CA ASP A 272 -31.51 16.15 41.00
C ASP A 272 -32.77 16.47 40.18
N ILE A 273 -32.83 15.99 38.92
CA ILE A 273 -34.02 16.10 38.07
C ILE A 273 -35.20 15.32 38.67
N GLU A 274 -34.98 14.06 39.09
CA GLU A 274 -36.02 13.25 39.77
C GLU A 274 -36.51 13.91 41.06
N ALA A 275 -35.61 14.53 41.85
CA ALA A 275 -35.99 15.25 43.07
C ALA A 275 -36.85 16.50 42.76
N LYS A 276 -36.58 17.19 41.66
CA LYS A 276 -37.33 18.36 41.21
C LYS A 276 -38.70 18.00 40.63
N GLU A 277 -38.84 16.86 39.95
CA GLU A 277 -40.14 16.32 39.50
C GLU A 277 -41.07 16.07 40.70
N SER A 278 -40.55 15.52 41.81
CA SER A 278 -41.35 15.24 43.02
C SER A 278 -41.89 16.48 43.76
N ARG A 279 -41.37 17.69 43.44
CA ARG A 279 -41.86 18.97 43.96
C ARG A 279 -42.99 19.57 43.13
N PHE A 280 -43.17 19.16 41.88
CA PHE A 280 -44.26 19.64 41.02
C PHE A 280 -45.60 18.97 41.36
N ASP A 281 -45.59 17.75 41.92
CA ASP A 281 -46.81 17.04 42.33
C ASP A 281 -47.43 17.55 43.65
N ASN A 282 -46.72 18.38 44.43
CA ASN A 282 -47.12 18.78 45.80
C ASN A 282 -47.37 20.28 45.98
N LYS A 283 -47.80 21.01 44.94
CA LYS A 283 -48.26 22.40 45.07
C LYS A 283 -49.74 22.53 44.69
N GLU A 284 -50.61 22.18 45.63
CA GLU A 284 -51.95 22.76 45.72
C GLU A 284 -51.76 24.19 46.24
N ILE A 285 -51.71 25.17 45.32
CA ILE A 285 -51.68 26.59 45.68
C ILE A 285 -53.12 27.09 45.70
N ASP A 286 -53.61 27.31 46.91
CA ASP A 286 -54.78 28.12 47.21
C ASP A 286 -54.55 29.55 46.71
N LEU A 287 -55.56 30.09 46.02
CA LEU A 287 -55.51 31.39 45.38
C LEU A 287 -55.69 32.50 46.44
N GLU A 288 -54.61 33.18 46.80
CA GLU A 288 -54.72 34.53 47.35
C GLU A 288 -53.88 35.49 46.50
N GLU A 289 -54.60 36.45 45.91
CA GLU A 289 -54.06 37.61 45.22
C GLU A 289 -53.25 38.44 46.21
N ASP A 290 -51.98 38.69 45.92
CA ASP A 290 -51.35 39.95 46.33
C ASP A 290 -50.35 40.41 45.28
N ASN A 291 -50.58 41.64 44.80
CA ASN A 291 -49.70 42.41 43.95
C ASN A 291 -48.46 42.81 44.75
N GLU A 292 -47.28 42.38 44.32
CA GLU A 292 -46.06 43.17 44.56
C GLU A 292 -45.08 42.98 43.40
N SER A 293 -44.85 44.10 42.71
CA SER A 293 -43.81 44.26 41.71
C SER A 293 -42.44 44.29 42.39
N ASP A 294 -41.50 43.46 41.95
CA ASP A 294 -40.08 43.75 42.13
C ASP A 294 -39.28 43.39 40.89
N HIS A 295 -38.70 44.44 40.29
CA HIS A 295 -37.70 44.35 39.23
C HIS A 295 -36.38 43.86 39.85
N ALA A 296 -35.98 42.63 39.52
CA ALA A 296 -34.59 42.20 39.67
C ALA A 296 -34.13 41.51 38.37
N GLN A 297 -33.26 42.22 37.67
CA GLN A 297 -32.58 41.79 36.46
C GLN A 297 -31.40 40.92 36.89
N GLU A 298 -31.55 39.59 36.80
CA GLU A 298 -30.42 38.65 36.93
C GLU A 298 -30.16 38.04 35.55
N ASP A 299 -28.96 38.29 35.03
CA ASP A 299 -28.42 37.70 33.80
C ASP A 299 -28.41 36.17 33.93
N LYS A 300 -29.42 35.51 33.37
CA LYS A 300 -29.44 34.04 33.26
C LYS A 300 -28.57 33.63 32.09
N GLU A 301 -27.37 33.15 32.42
CA GLU A 301 -26.49 32.43 31.50
C GLU A 301 -27.30 31.32 30.80
N SER A 302 -27.31 31.32 29.47
CA SER A 302 -28.07 30.35 28.69
C SER A 302 -27.59 28.94 29.03
N THR A 303 -28.50 27.97 29.14
CA THR A 303 -28.13 26.55 29.32
C THR A 303 -27.17 26.05 28.25
N VAL A 304 -27.19 26.69 27.07
CA VAL A 304 -26.27 26.44 25.97
C VAL A 304 -24.84 26.91 26.30
N ASP A 305 -24.68 28.06 26.96
CA ASP A 305 -23.37 28.59 27.37
C ASP A 305 -22.73 27.73 28.47
N ILE A 306 -23.54 27.18 29.37
CA ILE A 306 -23.10 26.23 30.40
C ILE A 306 -22.60 24.93 29.75
N LEU A 307 -23.28 24.45 28.70
CA LEU A 307 -22.89 23.26 27.95
C LEU A 307 -21.63 23.47 27.13
N ILE A 308 -21.45 24.64 26.50
CA ILE A 308 -20.24 24.99 25.73
C ILE A 308 -19.02 25.07 26.65
N LYS A 309 -19.14 25.70 27.83
CA LYS A 309 -18.05 25.74 28.83
C LYS A 309 -17.66 24.35 29.35
N LYS A 310 -18.65 23.47 29.51
CA LYS A 310 -18.38 22.06 29.86
C LYS A 310 -17.68 21.34 28.71
N LEU A 311 -18.08 21.56 27.46
CA LEU A 311 -17.45 20.96 26.27
C LEU A 311 -15.98 21.42 26.10
N GLU A 312 -15.69 22.70 26.32
CA GLU A 312 -14.34 23.30 26.32
C GLU A 312 -13.39 22.63 27.33
N THR A 313 -13.94 22.10 28.42
CA THR A 313 -13.17 21.42 29.47
C THR A 313 -12.86 19.96 29.11
N ILE A 314 -13.64 19.36 28.21
CA ILE A 314 -13.61 17.91 27.88
C ILE A 314 -12.71 17.60 26.67
N LEU A 315 -12.58 18.51 25.71
CA LEU A 315 -11.83 18.26 24.47
C LEU A 315 -10.29 18.40 24.63
N PRO A 316 -9.45 17.59 23.96
CA PRO A 316 -7.99 17.76 23.93
C PRO A 316 -7.57 19.08 23.27
N GLU A 317 -6.48 19.71 23.73
CA GLU A 317 -5.91 20.98 23.22
C GLU A 317 -5.80 21.06 21.68
N VAL A 318 -5.43 19.95 21.03
CA VAL A 318 -5.32 19.82 19.56
C VAL A 318 -6.68 20.01 18.86
N VAL A 319 -7.77 19.63 19.52
CA VAL A 319 -9.14 19.78 19.00
C VAL A 319 -9.72 21.15 19.40
N LYS A 320 -9.31 21.70 20.56
CA LYS A 320 -9.72 23.05 21.02
C LYS A 320 -9.33 24.15 20.04
N THR A 321 -8.12 24.09 19.48
CA THR A 321 -7.56 25.19 18.68
C THR A 321 -8.06 25.21 17.23
N ASN A 322 -8.37 24.07 16.63
CA ASN A 322 -8.77 24.00 15.22
C ASN A 322 -10.28 23.89 14.99
N VAL A 323 -11.00 23.22 15.90
CA VAL A 323 -12.43 22.92 15.74
C VAL A 323 -13.28 23.94 16.50
N LEU A 324 -12.95 24.22 17.77
CA LEU A 324 -13.71 25.18 18.58
C LEU A 324 -13.55 26.62 18.08
N ASP A 325 -12.33 27.05 17.73
CA ASP A 325 -12.05 28.42 17.29
C ASP A 325 -12.73 28.75 15.93
N LYS A 326 -12.93 27.73 15.08
CA LYS A 326 -13.70 27.84 13.83
C LYS A 326 -15.22 27.72 14.03
N LEU A 327 -15.68 26.98 15.06
CA LEU A 327 -17.09 26.93 15.47
C LEU A 327 -17.56 28.22 16.17
N LEU A 328 -16.66 28.89 16.88
CA LEU A 328 -16.96 30.08 17.70
C LEU A 328 -16.88 31.41 16.92
N THR A 329 -16.26 31.44 15.73
CA THR A 329 -16.14 32.68 14.93
C THR A 329 -17.45 33.13 14.26
N SER A 330 -18.49 32.28 14.24
CA SER A 330 -19.85 32.76 13.99
C SER A 330 -20.48 33.21 15.32
N LYS A 331 -20.20 34.46 15.73
CA LYS A 331 -20.93 35.14 16.81
C LYS A 331 -22.43 34.90 16.64
N ILE A 332 -23.04 34.21 17.59
CA ILE A 332 -24.48 34.12 17.77
C ILE A 332 -24.91 35.48 18.34
N PRO A 333 -25.70 36.30 17.63
CA PRO A 333 -26.39 37.40 18.28
C PRO A 333 -27.55 36.80 19.08
N ASP A 334 -27.53 36.97 20.40
CA ASP A 334 -28.70 36.81 21.25
C ASP A 334 -29.81 37.73 20.73
N GLN A 335 -30.78 37.17 20.04
CA GLN A 335 -32.08 37.78 19.86
C GLN A 335 -33.16 36.72 20.03
N ASP A 336 -34.14 37.07 20.84
CA ASP A 336 -35.42 36.40 21.00
C ASP A 336 -36.11 36.36 19.63
N TYR A 337 -36.00 35.24 18.90
CA TYR A 337 -36.55 35.11 17.55
C TYR A 337 -37.88 34.36 17.56
N SER A 338 -38.97 35.10 17.33
CA SER A 338 -40.17 34.49 16.75
C SER A 338 -39.83 34.05 15.32
N TYR A 339 -39.76 32.75 15.06
CA TYR A 339 -39.47 32.24 13.73
C TYR A 339 -40.56 32.66 12.73
N GLN A 340 -40.20 33.50 11.76
CA GLN A 340 -41.02 33.80 10.58
C GLN A 340 -40.74 32.78 9.47
N GLU A 341 -41.74 32.57 8.61
CA GLU A 341 -41.73 31.66 7.45
C GLU A 341 -40.51 31.85 6.51
N GLY A 342 -39.89 33.04 6.51
CA GLY A 342 -38.69 33.35 5.72
C GLY A 342 -37.36 32.83 6.26
N ASP A 343 -37.26 32.42 7.53
CA ASP A 343 -36.04 31.79 8.08
C ASP A 343 -35.97 30.29 7.78
N MET A 344 -37.13 29.65 7.64
CA MET A 344 -37.25 28.26 7.20
C MET A 344 -36.70 28.09 5.77
N GLU A 345 -37.11 28.96 4.86
CA GLU A 345 -36.69 28.88 3.46
C GLU A 345 -35.17 29.14 3.31
N LYS A 346 -34.62 30.13 4.01
CA LYS A 346 -33.17 30.37 4.02
C LYS A 346 -32.38 29.19 4.58
N THR A 347 -32.90 28.52 5.62
CA THR A 347 -32.26 27.34 6.20
C THR A 347 -32.32 26.15 5.24
N ARG A 348 -33.41 26.03 4.46
CA ARG A 348 -33.55 25.03 3.40
C ARG A 348 -32.58 25.28 2.25
N GLU A 349 -32.46 26.53 1.80
CA GLU A 349 -31.47 26.93 0.79
C GLU A 349 -30.03 26.65 1.28
N ALA A 350 -29.73 26.93 2.55
CA ALA A 350 -28.42 26.63 3.13
C ALA A 350 -28.14 25.12 3.25
N PHE A 351 -29.16 24.32 3.57
CA PHE A 351 -29.08 22.85 3.57
C PHE A 351 -28.80 22.31 2.17
N GLU A 352 -29.60 22.71 1.17
CA GLU A 352 -29.44 22.27 -0.23
C GLU A 352 -28.08 22.69 -0.80
N ALA A 353 -27.60 23.89 -0.46
CA ALA A 353 -26.27 24.35 -0.85
C ALA A 353 -25.14 23.53 -0.20
N ALA A 354 -25.27 23.19 1.10
CA ALA A 354 -24.29 22.37 1.80
C ALA A 354 -24.28 20.91 1.29
N GLU A 355 -25.44 20.35 0.95
CA GLU A 355 -25.58 19.02 0.36
C GLU A 355 -24.96 18.96 -1.04
N SER A 356 -25.27 19.93 -1.90
CA SER A 356 -24.68 20.01 -3.25
C SER A 356 -23.16 20.14 -3.21
N GLU A 357 -22.61 20.85 -2.23
CA GLU A 357 -21.16 20.98 -2.06
C GLU A 357 -20.53 19.70 -1.53
N LEU A 358 -21.20 19.00 -0.61
CA LEU A 358 -20.77 17.69 -0.12
C LEU A 358 -20.70 16.67 -1.27
N ASP A 359 -21.72 16.65 -2.14
CA ASP A 359 -21.75 15.78 -3.32
C ASP A 359 -20.61 16.10 -4.31
N ARG A 360 -20.32 17.39 -4.52
CA ARG A 360 -19.18 17.83 -5.35
C ARG A 360 -17.86 17.29 -4.79
N LEU A 361 -17.62 17.45 -3.48
CA LEU A 361 -16.41 16.97 -2.83
C LEU A 361 -16.29 15.45 -2.88
N ASN A 362 -17.39 14.71 -2.68
CA ASN A 362 -17.40 13.25 -2.82
C ASN A 362 -17.03 12.82 -4.25
N SER A 363 -17.57 13.49 -5.28
CA SER A 363 -17.23 13.21 -6.68
C SER A 363 -15.75 13.48 -6.98
N GLU A 364 -15.17 14.53 -6.39
CA GLU A 364 -13.73 14.82 -6.52
C GLU A 364 -12.87 13.75 -5.82
N LEU A 365 -13.28 13.33 -4.62
CA LEU A 365 -12.62 12.25 -3.88
C LEU A 365 -12.66 10.92 -4.64
N ASP A 366 -13.79 10.59 -5.27
CA ASP A 366 -13.94 9.40 -6.10
C ASP A 366 -12.99 9.44 -7.30
N THR A 367 -12.90 10.59 -7.97
CA THR A 367 -11.94 10.79 -9.08
C THR A 367 -10.51 10.55 -8.60
N VAL A 368 -10.10 11.13 -7.47
CA VAL A 368 -8.75 10.91 -6.92
C VAL A 368 -8.51 9.44 -6.52
N ASN A 369 -9.52 8.75 -6.00
CA ASN A 369 -9.43 7.34 -5.66
C ASN A 369 -9.30 6.46 -6.91
N GLU A 370 -10.03 6.75 -7.99
CA GLU A 370 -9.87 6.07 -9.28
C GLU A 370 -8.43 6.19 -9.79
N GLU A 371 -7.87 7.41 -9.74
CA GLU A 371 -6.48 7.67 -10.10
C GLU A 371 -5.48 6.91 -9.23
N LEU A 372 -5.71 6.84 -7.92
CA LEU A 372 -4.82 6.12 -7.02
C LEU A 372 -4.87 4.60 -7.22
N ASN A 373 -6.02 4.07 -7.65
CA ASN A 373 -6.28 2.64 -7.78
C ASN A 373 -6.02 2.08 -9.20
N PHE A 374 -5.88 2.94 -10.20
CA PHE A 374 -5.59 2.51 -11.57
C PHE A 374 -4.22 1.81 -11.69
N ASP A 375 -4.13 0.76 -12.52
CA ASP A 375 -2.90 0.01 -12.75
C ASP A 375 -1.97 0.74 -13.74
N TYR A 376 -1.07 1.54 -13.19
CA TYR A 376 0.00 2.20 -13.94
C TYR A 376 1.26 1.34 -14.09
N GLY A 377 1.16 0.02 -13.89
CA GLY A 377 2.28 -0.91 -13.83
C GLY A 377 2.82 -1.10 -12.41
N LYS A 378 3.73 -2.08 -12.25
CA LYS A 378 4.23 -2.54 -10.95
C LYS A 378 4.76 -1.43 -10.04
N ASN A 379 5.44 -0.44 -10.61
CA ASN A 379 5.96 0.73 -9.90
C ASN A 379 5.32 2.03 -10.38
N ARG A 380 4.13 1.93 -10.99
CA ARG A 380 3.40 3.05 -11.62
C ARG A 380 4.19 3.74 -12.74
N GLU A 381 5.11 3.02 -13.39
CA GLU A 381 5.98 3.57 -14.43
C GLU A 381 5.25 4.12 -15.66
N TRP A 382 4.00 3.69 -15.89
CA TRP A 382 3.18 4.14 -17.02
C TRP A 382 2.31 5.35 -16.70
N LEU A 383 2.33 5.86 -15.47
CA LEU A 383 1.54 7.03 -15.07
C LEU A 383 1.86 8.26 -15.93
N LYS A 384 3.11 8.39 -16.40
CA LYS A 384 3.52 9.48 -17.30
C LYS A 384 2.75 9.50 -18.63
N LEU A 385 2.16 8.36 -19.01
CA LEU A 385 1.47 8.17 -20.28
C LEU A 385 -0.05 8.24 -20.16
N LYS A 386 -0.58 8.54 -18.97
CA LYS A 386 -2.02 8.52 -18.65
C LYS A 386 -2.89 9.28 -19.67
N ASP A 387 -2.39 10.36 -20.25
CA ASP A 387 -3.11 11.17 -21.25
C ASP A 387 -2.34 11.30 -22.58
N VAL A 388 -1.41 10.37 -22.83
CA VAL A 388 -0.53 10.40 -24.02
C VAL A 388 -0.98 9.35 -25.02
N CYS A 389 -1.45 9.80 -26.18
CA CYS A 389 -1.77 8.92 -27.29
C CYS A 389 -0.47 8.40 -27.94
N ILE A 390 -0.19 7.11 -27.82
CA ILE A 390 0.94 6.46 -28.49
C ILE A 390 0.41 5.77 -29.74
N LYS A 391 0.92 6.21 -30.90
CA LYS A 391 0.70 5.51 -32.18
C LYS A 391 1.91 4.61 -32.43
N LYS A 392 1.64 3.32 -32.63
CA LYS A 392 2.64 2.36 -33.11
C LYS A 392 2.53 2.30 -34.63
N ASP A 393 3.56 2.76 -35.33
CA ASP A 393 3.65 2.59 -36.77
C ASP A 393 4.18 1.17 -37.02
N GLU A 394 3.26 0.21 -37.11
CA GLU A 394 3.57 -1.14 -37.58
C GLU A 394 3.68 -1.05 -39.10
N GLY A 395 4.80 -0.53 -39.59
CA GLY A 395 4.99 -0.25 -41.02
C GLY A 395 4.60 -1.42 -41.91
N GLU A 396 3.75 -1.12 -42.91
CA GLU A 396 3.56 -1.94 -44.12
C GLU A 396 4.76 -1.83 -45.06
#